data_AF-A0A397HK71-F1
#
_entry.id   AF-A0A397HK71-F1
#
_cell.length_a   1.000
_cell.length_b   1.000
_cell.length_c   1.000
_cell.angle_alpha   90.00
_cell.angle_beta   90.00
_cell.angle_gamma   90.00
#
_symmetry.space_group_name_H-M   'P 1'
#
loop_
_entity.id
_entity.type
_entity.pdbx_description
1 polymer ?
#
loop_
_entity_poly.entity_id
_entity_poly.type
_entity_poly.pdbx_seq_one_letter_code
_entity_poly.pdbx_strand_id
1 'polypeptide(L)'
;MKFNKAYSGLINKLPPSLINEAWKRLLSRKKSPMTKEEASTINPIVESFLRHEVNRYQKKLKYQRKSWPLDNLSNIYNNETSTKISIDMVNQESQTQDTVPICEHEEEISCRVKKKLDSLSRQLLEFNEKTFDPFMQEITKRIEEQDNANNELRSEIDQQKLLLQETERKLEILKSKSTY
;
A
#
# COMPACT_ATOMS: atom_id res chain seq x y z
N MET A 1 15.92 -31.86 5.28
CA MET A 1 16.13 -30.85 6.35
C MET A 1 15.54 -31.42 7.63
N LYS A 2 16.32 -31.61 8.69
CA LYS A 2 15.84 -32.39 9.85
C LYS A 2 16.41 -31.82 11.16
N PHE A 3 15.60 -31.00 11.82
CA PHE A 3 15.83 -30.66 13.21
C PHE A 3 15.65 -31.90 14.09
N ASN A 4 16.30 -31.91 15.25
CA ASN A 4 16.16 -32.97 16.23
C ASN A 4 14.70 -33.06 16.75
N LYS A 5 14.24 -34.28 17.06
CA LYS A 5 12.90 -34.53 17.63
C LYS A 5 12.70 -33.81 18.97
N ALA A 6 13.78 -33.56 19.73
CA ALA A 6 13.75 -32.79 20.97
C ALA A 6 13.12 -31.39 20.81
N TYR A 7 13.20 -30.79 19.62
CA TYR A 7 12.65 -29.46 19.34
C TYR A 7 11.21 -29.46 18.82
N SER A 8 10.57 -30.62 18.72
CA SER A 8 9.18 -30.75 18.24
C SER A 8 8.21 -29.77 18.90
N GLY A 9 8.33 -29.55 20.21
CA GLY A 9 7.50 -28.58 20.94
C GLY A 9 7.68 -27.11 20.53
N LEU A 10 8.81 -26.75 19.92
CA LEU A 10 9.07 -25.42 19.34
C LEU A 10 8.69 -25.37 17.86
N ILE A 11 9.04 -26.42 17.11
CA ILE A 11 8.78 -26.52 15.67
C ILE A 11 7.29 -26.50 15.38
N ASN A 12 6.49 -27.24 16.16
CA ASN A 12 5.03 -27.30 15.97
C ASN A 12 4.32 -25.95 16.22
N LYS A 13 5.02 -24.95 16.80
CA LYS A 13 4.49 -23.60 17.02
C LYS A 13 4.77 -22.63 15.86
N LEU A 14 5.52 -23.08 14.85
CA LEU A 14 5.90 -22.29 13.69
C LEU A 14 5.25 -22.85 12.41
N PRO A 15 4.86 -21.98 11.46
CA PRO A 15 4.43 -22.42 10.15
C PRO A 15 5.61 -23.03 9.35
N PRO A 16 5.33 -23.97 8.42
CA PRO A 16 6.35 -24.67 7.63
C PRO A 16 7.35 -23.76 6.90
N SER A 17 6.90 -22.61 6.40
CA SER A 17 7.76 -21.61 5.73
C SER A 17 8.84 -21.05 6.65
N LEU A 18 8.48 -20.71 7.90
CA LEU A 18 9.41 -20.17 8.89
C LEU A 18 10.37 -21.24 9.41
N ILE A 19 9.92 -22.49 9.53
CA ILE A 19 10.80 -23.61 9.88
C ILE A 19 11.91 -23.73 8.83
N ASN A 20 11.52 -23.77 7.54
CA ASN A 20 12.46 -23.85 6.40
C ASN A 20 13.44 -22.68 6.36
N GLU A 21 12.97 -21.47 6.61
CA GLU A 21 13.82 -20.28 6.68
C GLU A 21 14.80 -20.32 7.86
N ALA A 22 14.33 -20.74 9.04
CA ALA A 22 15.15 -20.86 10.26
C ALA A 22 16.34 -21.80 10.04
N TRP A 23 16.12 -22.94 9.37
CA TRP A 23 17.19 -23.87 9.02
C TRP A 23 18.20 -23.28 8.04
N LYS A 24 17.73 -22.59 7.00
CA LYS A 24 18.63 -21.87 6.07
C LYS A 24 19.50 -20.87 6.82
N ARG A 25 18.91 -20.07 7.73
CA ARG A 25 19.62 -19.06 8.54
C ARG A 25 20.66 -19.66 9.49
N LEU A 26 20.39 -20.82 10.08
CA LEU A 26 21.35 -21.52 10.94
C LEU A 26 22.57 -21.98 10.14
N LEU A 27 22.36 -22.49 8.92
CA LEU A 27 23.43 -22.95 8.05
C LEU A 27 24.18 -21.81 7.33
N SER A 28 23.55 -20.65 7.12
CA SER A 28 24.12 -19.52 6.37
C SER A 28 24.64 -18.37 7.24
N ARG A 29 24.80 -18.59 8.56
CA ARG A 29 25.18 -17.52 9.49
C ARG A 29 26.57 -16.96 9.20
N LYS A 30 26.65 -15.67 8.85
CA LYS A 30 27.87 -14.96 8.40
C LYS A 30 29.11 -15.08 9.31
N LYS A 31 28.95 -15.23 10.62
CA LYS A 31 30.06 -15.28 11.58
C LYS A 31 30.40 -16.69 12.08
N SER A 32 29.52 -17.68 11.86
CA SER A 32 29.69 -19.06 12.33
C SER A 32 28.55 -19.93 11.75
N PRO A 33 28.63 -20.35 10.48
CA PRO A 33 27.64 -21.23 9.90
C PRO A 33 27.65 -22.56 10.64
N MET A 34 26.48 -22.99 11.13
CA MET A 34 26.38 -24.29 11.80
C MET A 34 26.49 -25.40 10.74
N THR A 35 27.19 -26.48 11.05
CA THR A 35 27.14 -27.66 10.17
C THR A 35 25.77 -28.35 10.25
N LYS A 36 25.43 -29.14 9.25
CA LYS A 36 24.13 -29.82 9.18
C LYS A 36 23.97 -30.82 10.31
N GLU A 37 25.07 -31.46 10.68
CA GLU A 37 25.21 -32.47 11.72
C GLU A 37 25.01 -31.85 13.10
N GLU A 38 25.64 -30.70 13.37
CA GLU A 38 25.46 -29.92 14.59
C GLU A 38 24.04 -29.37 14.73
N ALA A 39 23.45 -28.89 13.63
CA ALA A 39 22.08 -28.38 13.60
C ALA A 39 21.01 -29.49 13.78
N SER A 40 21.33 -30.72 13.37
CA SER A 40 20.49 -31.90 13.58
C SER A 40 20.65 -32.54 14.98
N THR A 41 21.71 -32.18 15.71
CA THR A 41 21.98 -32.68 17.07
C THR A 41 21.31 -31.79 18.13
N ILE A 42 21.22 -32.27 19.37
CA ILE A 42 20.73 -31.47 20.49
C ILE A 42 21.79 -30.44 20.86
N ASN A 43 21.62 -29.21 20.36
CA ASN A 43 22.48 -28.07 20.60
C ASN A 43 21.67 -26.90 21.24
N PRO A 44 22.07 -26.38 22.41
CA PRO A 44 21.35 -25.29 23.10
C PRO A 44 21.27 -24.00 22.27
N ILE A 45 22.21 -23.76 21.35
CA ILE A 45 22.21 -22.60 20.45
C ILE A 45 21.05 -22.70 19.46
N VAL A 46 20.79 -23.90 18.93
CA VAL A 46 19.66 -24.16 18.03
C VAL A 46 18.34 -23.97 18.79
N GLU A 47 18.26 -24.45 20.03
CA GLU A 47 17.07 -24.29 20.86
C GLU A 47 16.77 -22.81 21.15
N SER A 48 17.78 -22.05 21.58
CA SER A 48 17.66 -20.61 21.83
C SER A 48 17.20 -19.86 20.58
N PHE A 49 17.74 -20.22 19.42
CA PHE A 49 17.36 -19.62 18.14
C PHE A 49 15.90 -19.91 17.80
N LEU A 50 15.45 -21.17 17.93
CA LEU A 50 14.07 -21.55 17.67
C LEU A 50 13.09 -20.88 18.66
N ARG A 51 13.46 -20.77 19.94
CA ARG A 51 12.67 -20.01 20.93
C ARG A 51 12.51 -18.54 20.52
N HIS A 52 13.58 -17.92 20.02
CA HIS A 52 13.53 -16.55 19.51
C HIS A 52 12.57 -16.42 18.32
N GLU A 53 12.64 -17.32 17.34
CA GLU A 53 11.75 -17.29 16.17
C GLU A 53 10.27 -17.53 16.55
N VAL A 54 10.00 -18.46 17.48
CA VAL A 54 8.64 -18.66 18.04
C VAL A 54 8.12 -17.38 18.68
N ASN A 55 8.92 -16.76 19.54
CA ASN A 55 8.54 -15.51 20.21
C ASN A 55 8.31 -14.37 19.21
N ARG A 56 9.15 -14.26 18.19
CA ARG A 56 9.01 -13.27 17.12
C ARG A 56 7.72 -13.47 16.34
N TYR A 57 7.40 -14.71 15.96
CA TYR A 57 6.18 -15.06 15.25
C TYR A 57 4.93 -14.76 16.09
N GLN A 58 4.92 -15.16 17.35
CA GLN A 58 3.81 -14.88 18.27
C GLN A 58 3.62 -13.39 18.53
N LYS A 59 4.70 -12.62 18.69
CA LYS A 59 4.62 -11.15 18.77
C LYS A 59 4.00 -10.57 17.52
N LYS A 60 4.44 -10.99 16.33
CA LYS A 60 3.86 -10.56 15.04
C LYS A 60 2.36 -10.85 14.99
N LEU A 61 1.91 -12.04 15.40
CA LEU A 61 0.48 -12.37 15.48
C LEU A 61 -0.30 -11.44 16.43
N LYS A 62 0.26 -11.10 17.60
CA LYS A 62 -0.37 -10.17 18.55
C LYS A 62 -0.47 -8.75 17.98
N TYR A 63 0.54 -8.26 17.27
CA TYR A 63 0.49 -6.94 16.63
C TYR A 63 -0.46 -6.90 15.44
N GLN A 64 -0.52 -7.97 14.63
CA GLN A 64 -1.50 -8.10 13.55
C GLN A 64 -2.94 -8.08 14.09
N ARG A 65 -3.20 -8.71 15.25
CA ARG A 65 -4.50 -8.64 15.94
C ARG A 65 -4.82 -7.28 16.55
N LYS A 66 -3.82 -6.48 16.95
CA LYS A 66 -4.00 -5.11 17.46
C LYS A 66 -4.09 -4.05 16.36
N SER A 67 -3.60 -4.36 15.15
CA SER A 67 -3.49 -3.42 14.03
C SER A 67 -4.80 -3.20 13.28
N TRP A 68 -5.86 -3.96 13.60
CA TRP A 68 -7.21 -3.66 13.15
C TRP A 68 -8.09 -3.46 14.39
N PRO A 69 -8.53 -2.23 14.67
CA PRO A 69 -9.71 -2.04 15.48
C PRO A 69 -10.89 -2.60 14.67
N LEU A 70 -11.22 -3.87 14.89
CA LEU A 70 -12.52 -4.43 14.49
C LEU A 70 -13.67 -3.63 15.14
N ASP A 71 -13.38 -2.86 16.20
CA ASP A 71 -14.30 -1.94 16.86
C ASP A 71 -14.89 -0.90 15.88
N ASN A 72 -14.14 -0.49 14.85
CA ASN A 72 -14.67 0.39 13.80
C ASN A 72 -15.57 -0.33 12.78
N LEU A 73 -15.53 -1.66 12.70
CA LEU A 73 -16.49 -2.44 11.91
C LEU A 73 -17.78 -2.71 12.71
N SER A 74 -17.70 -2.85 14.04
CA SER A 74 -18.88 -3.12 14.86
C SER A 74 -19.95 -2.03 14.76
N ASN A 75 -19.55 -0.76 14.59
CA ASN A 75 -20.50 0.33 14.36
C ASN A 75 -21.17 0.30 12.98
N ILE A 76 -20.63 -0.44 12.01
CA ILE A 76 -21.26 -0.69 10.70
C ILE A 76 -22.23 -1.89 10.76
N TYR A 77 -22.02 -2.84 11.69
CA TYR A 77 -22.75 -4.11 11.79
C TYR A 77 -23.92 -4.13 12.80
N ASN A 78 -24.24 -3.00 13.44
CA ASN A 78 -25.45 -2.86 14.27
C ASN A 78 -26.71 -2.59 13.43
N ASN A 79 -26.96 -3.44 12.42
CA ASN A 79 -28.28 -3.61 11.87
C ASN A 79 -28.77 -5.03 12.18
N GLU A 80 -30.09 -5.18 12.31
CA GLU A 80 -30.79 -6.41 12.72
C GLU A 80 -30.43 -7.67 11.91
N THR A 81 -29.71 -7.49 10.80
CA THR A 81 -29.19 -8.54 9.92
C THR A 81 -28.08 -9.39 10.56
N SER A 82 -27.27 -8.82 11.46
CA SER A 82 -26.16 -9.55 12.13
C SER A 82 -26.64 -10.63 13.11
N THR A 83 -27.76 -10.38 13.79
CA THR A 83 -28.34 -11.35 14.74
C THR A 83 -28.85 -12.59 14.01
N LYS A 84 -29.37 -12.42 12.78
CA LYS A 84 -29.85 -13.52 11.94
C LYS A 84 -28.70 -14.41 11.44
N ILE A 85 -27.58 -13.80 11.06
CA ILE A 85 -26.38 -14.51 10.58
C ILE A 85 -25.74 -15.39 11.67
N SER A 86 -25.71 -14.93 12.93
CA SER A 86 -25.14 -15.74 14.03
C SER A 86 -26.03 -16.95 14.38
N ILE A 87 -27.35 -16.82 14.24
CA ILE A 87 -28.30 -17.91 14.50
C ILE A 87 -28.20 -18.97 13.38
N ASP A 88 -28.07 -18.55 12.12
CA ASP A 88 -27.94 -19.47 10.99
C ASP A 88 -26.59 -20.23 11.00
N MET A 89 -25.52 -19.59 11.44
CA MET A 89 -24.17 -20.20 11.51
C MET A 89 -24.06 -21.25 12.64
N VAL A 90 -24.82 -21.10 13.73
CA VAL A 90 -24.90 -22.11 14.82
C VAL A 90 -25.80 -23.29 14.45
N ASN A 91 -26.84 -23.07 13.67
CA ASN A 91 -27.75 -24.14 13.25
C ASN A 91 -27.14 -25.08 12.19
N GLN A 92 -26.21 -24.60 11.37
CA GLN A 92 -25.53 -25.40 10.34
C GLN A 92 -24.55 -26.46 10.89
N GLU A 93 -24.08 -26.34 12.14
CA GLU A 93 -23.14 -27.31 12.73
C GLU A 93 -23.84 -28.60 13.22
N SER A 94 -25.17 -28.66 13.17
CA SER A 94 -25.98 -29.75 13.76
C SER A 94 -26.77 -30.62 12.76
N GLN A 95 -26.67 -30.40 11.44
CA GLN A 95 -27.35 -31.24 10.45
C GLN A 95 -26.37 -31.97 9.52
N THR A 96 -26.35 -33.29 9.69
CA THR A 96 -25.69 -34.30 8.87
C THR A 96 -26.23 -34.39 7.43
N GLN A 97 -25.38 -34.96 6.56
CA GLN A 97 -25.67 -35.78 5.36
C GLN A 97 -25.27 -35.16 4.01
N ASP A 98 -24.26 -35.81 3.45
CA ASP A 98 -23.95 -36.06 2.04
C ASP A 98 -24.98 -35.56 1.02
N THR A 99 -24.77 -34.36 0.46
CA THR A 99 -25.22 -33.96 -0.90
C THR A 99 -24.46 -32.69 -1.32
N VAL A 100 -23.74 -32.77 -2.44
CA VAL A 100 -23.14 -31.64 -3.16
C VAL A 100 -24.21 -31.01 -4.06
N PRO A 101 -24.40 -29.68 -4.03
CA PRO A 101 -23.73 -28.82 -5.00
C PRO A 101 -22.97 -27.67 -4.32
N ILE A 102 -21.64 -27.77 -4.34
CA ILE A 102 -20.69 -26.74 -3.88
C ILE A 102 -20.70 -25.49 -4.80
N CYS A 103 -21.52 -25.49 -5.86
CA CYS A 103 -21.48 -24.50 -6.94
C CYS A 103 -22.17 -23.16 -6.61
N GLU A 104 -23.25 -23.14 -5.82
CA GLU A 104 -24.01 -21.89 -5.56
C GLU A 104 -23.32 -20.97 -4.53
N HIS A 105 -22.57 -21.56 -3.59
CA HIS A 105 -21.88 -20.81 -2.54
C HIS A 105 -20.70 -20.00 -3.11
N GLU A 106 -20.00 -20.51 -4.12
CA GLU A 106 -18.89 -19.80 -4.77
C GLU A 106 -19.38 -18.57 -5.54
N GLU A 107 -20.51 -18.69 -6.24
CA GLU A 107 -21.14 -17.58 -6.96
C GLU A 107 -21.63 -16.50 -6.00
N GLU A 108 -22.22 -16.88 -4.86
CA GLU A 108 -22.65 -15.92 -3.84
C GLU A 108 -21.45 -15.17 -3.22
N ILE A 109 -20.36 -15.89 -2.91
CA ILE A 109 -19.12 -15.26 -2.42
C ILE A 109 -18.58 -14.28 -3.47
N SER A 110 -18.51 -14.70 -4.74
CA SER A 110 -18.03 -13.86 -5.84
C SER A 110 -18.86 -12.58 -5.98
N CYS A 111 -20.19 -12.70 -5.94
CA CYS A 111 -21.09 -11.55 -5.99
C CYS A 111 -20.89 -10.58 -4.81
N ARG A 112 -20.71 -11.11 -3.60
CA ARG A 112 -20.45 -10.31 -2.38
C ARG A 112 -19.09 -9.61 -2.46
N VAL A 113 -18.05 -10.30 -2.94
CA VAL A 113 -16.72 -9.73 -3.14
C VAL A 113 -16.77 -8.63 -4.19
N LYS A 114 -17.44 -8.86 -5.32
CA LYS A 114 -17.59 -7.86 -6.39
C LYS A 114 -18.27 -6.59 -5.89
N LYS A 115 -19.41 -6.70 -5.19
CA LYS A 115 -20.12 -5.52 -4.63
C LYS A 115 -19.23 -4.71 -3.67
N LYS A 116 -18.44 -5.38 -2.83
CA LYS A 116 -17.53 -4.70 -1.91
C LYS A 116 -16.37 -4.03 -2.65
N LEU A 117 -15.83 -4.68 -3.68
CA LEU A 117 -14.79 -4.12 -4.52
C LEU A 117 -15.29 -2.87 -5.27
N ASP A 118 -16.49 -2.94 -5.85
CA ASP A 118 -17.13 -1.81 -6.53
C ASP A 118 -17.36 -0.64 -5.57
N SER A 119 -17.85 -0.93 -4.35
CA SER A 119 -18.03 0.09 -3.31
C SER A 119 -16.70 0.74 -2.90
N LEU A 120 -15.64 -0.06 -2.72
CA LEU A 120 -14.31 0.45 -2.37
C LEU A 120 -13.73 1.30 -3.50
N SER A 121 -13.86 0.85 -4.75
CA SER A 121 -13.41 1.59 -5.93
C SER A 121 -14.10 2.94 -6.03
N ARG A 122 -15.42 2.99 -5.78
CA ARG A 122 -16.18 4.26 -5.77
C ARG A 122 -15.72 5.20 -4.67
N GLN A 123 -15.53 4.70 -3.45
CA GLN A 123 -15.05 5.51 -2.33
C GLN A 123 -13.64 6.06 -2.59
N LEU A 124 -12.75 5.26 -3.17
CA LEU A 124 -11.40 5.70 -3.51
C LEU A 124 -11.42 6.79 -4.58
N LEU A 125 -12.28 6.64 -5.59
CA LEU A 125 -12.45 7.66 -6.63
C LEU A 125 -12.96 8.97 -6.05
N GLU A 126 -14.02 8.92 -5.24
CA GLU A 126 -14.61 10.10 -4.59
C GLU A 126 -13.61 10.78 -3.63
N PHE A 127 -12.83 9.98 -2.89
CA PHE A 127 -11.78 10.52 -2.03
C PHE A 127 -10.69 11.22 -2.84
N ASN A 128 -10.24 10.61 -3.94
CA ASN A 128 -9.23 11.21 -4.80
C ASN A 128 -9.72 12.50 -5.44
N GLU A 129 -10.95 12.51 -5.97
CA GLU A 129 -11.59 13.71 -6.53
C GLU A 129 -11.61 14.84 -5.48
N LYS A 130 -12.14 14.56 -4.28
CA LYS A 130 -12.21 15.57 -3.20
C LYS A 130 -10.84 16.05 -2.72
N THR A 131 -9.83 15.18 -2.75
CA THR A 131 -8.50 15.49 -2.20
C THR A 131 -7.63 16.22 -3.22
N PHE A 132 -7.65 15.78 -4.48
CA PHE A 132 -6.72 16.25 -5.49
C PHE A 132 -7.33 17.30 -6.42
N ASP A 133 -8.64 17.30 -6.66
CA ASP A 133 -9.24 18.26 -7.59
C ASP A 133 -9.00 19.73 -7.18
N PRO A 134 -9.15 20.14 -5.91
CA PRO A 134 -8.87 21.52 -5.53
C PRO A 134 -7.41 21.90 -5.79
N PHE A 135 -6.49 20.95 -5.60
CA PHE A 135 -5.07 21.16 -5.87
C PHE A 135 -4.79 21.26 -7.38
N MET A 136 -5.40 20.39 -8.19
CA MET A 136 -5.28 20.45 -9.64
C MET A 136 -5.86 21.74 -10.21
N GLN A 137 -7.00 22.20 -9.69
CA GLN A 137 -7.62 23.47 -10.09
C GLN A 137 -6.73 24.67 -9.74
N GLU A 138 -6.12 24.68 -8.56
CA GLU A 138 -5.20 25.74 -8.15
C GLU A 138 -3.94 25.78 -9.02
N ILE A 139 -3.37 24.61 -9.39
CA ILE A 139 -2.25 24.55 -10.33
C ILE A 139 -2.65 25.13 -11.68
N THR A 140 -3.77 24.69 -12.24
CA THR A 140 -4.26 25.17 -13.53
C THR A 140 -4.46 26.68 -13.51
N LYS A 141 -5.08 27.21 -12.45
CA LYS A 141 -5.30 28.64 -12.27
C LYS A 141 -3.98 29.43 -12.27
N ARG A 142 -2.96 28.96 -11.56
CA ARG A 142 -1.64 29.62 -11.52
C ARG A 142 -0.95 29.63 -12.88
N ILE A 143 -1.07 28.53 -13.63
CA ILE A 143 -0.51 28.45 -14.99
C ILE A 143 -1.20 29.47 -15.89
N GLU A 144 -2.54 29.53 -15.86
CA GLU A 144 -3.30 30.50 -16.65
C GLU A 144 -2.97 31.95 -16.29
N GLU A 145 -2.87 32.27 -14.99
CA GLU A 145 -2.45 33.60 -14.52
C GLU A 145 -1.05 33.97 -15.02
N GLN A 146 -0.11 33.02 -14.96
CA GLN A 146 1.25 33.23 -15.44
C GLN A 146 1.31 33.41 -16.96
N ASP A 147 0.54 32.64 -17.72
CA ASP A 147 0.47 32.78 -19.17
C ASP A 147 -0.11 34.13 -19.59
N ASN A 148 -1.14 34.60 -18.88
CA ASN A 148 -1.71 35.93 -19.11
C ASN A 148 -0.69 37.05 -18.85
N ALA A 149 0.01 37.00 -17.70
CA ALA A 149 1.06 37.97 -17.38
C ALA A 149 2.21 37.95 -18.42
N ASN A 150 2.60 36.77 -18.90
CA ASN A 150 3.61 36.63 -19.94
C ASN A 150 3.16 37.25 -21.27
N ASN A 151 1.89 37.09 -21.64
CA ASN A 151 1.33 37.68 -22.86
C ASN A 151 1.29 39.21 -22.80
N GLU A 152 0.98 39.79 -21.63
CA GLU A 152 1.04 41.23 -21.40
C GLU A 152 2.48 41.76 -21.54
N LEU A 153 3.44 41.13 -20.86
CA LEU A 153 4.85 41.49 -20.95
C LEU A 153 5.38 41.39 -22.38
N ARG A 154 4.97 40.34 -23.12
CA ARG A 154 5.34 40.18 -24.52
C ARG A 154 4.83 41.33 -25.38
N SER A 155 3.60 41.77 -25.15
CA SER A 155 3.00 42.91 -25.85
C SER A 155 3.74 44.21 -25.55
N GLU A 156 4.13 44.42 -24.29
CA GLU A 156 4.94 45.58 -23.87
C GLU A 156 6.33 45.56 -24.51
N ILE A 157 7.00 44.40 -24.53
CA ILE A 157 8.30 44.23 -25.18
C ILE A 157 8.22 44.57 -26.67
N ASP A 158 7.16 44.14 -27.36
CA ASP A 158 6.97 44.44 -28.78
C ASP A 158 6.76 45.95 -29.02
N GLN A 159 6.04 46.64 -28.14
CA GLN A 159 5.90 48.10 -28.18
C GLN A 159 7.23 48.81 -27.95
N GLN A 160 7.99 48.40 -26.93
CA GLN A 160 9.30 48.97 -26.63
C GLN A 160 10.29 48.76 -27.79
N LYS A 161 10.23 47.60 -28.45
CA LYS A 161 11.05 47.30 -29.62
C LYS A 161 10.74 48.22 -30.80
N LEU A 162 9.46 48.54 -31.03
CA LEU A 162 9.06 49.49 -32.06
C LEU A 162 9.59 50.90 -31.78
N LEU A 163 9.46 51.36 -30.54
CA LEU A 163 9.98 52.67 -30.11
C LEU A 163 11.50 52.74 -30.27
N LEU A 164 12.22 51.69 -29.86
CA LEU A 164 13.67 51.62 -30.01
C LEU A 164 14.07 51.78 -31.49
N GLN A 165 13.45 51.02 -32.40
CA GLN A 165 13.71 51.12 -33.84
C GLN A 165 13.47 52.54 -34.39
N GLU A 166 12.42 53.23 -33.93
CA GLU A 166 12.15 54.60 -34.33
C GLU A 166 13.22 55.58 -33.82
N THR A 167 13.65 55.42 -32.57
CA THR A 167 14.72 56.24 -31.98
C THR A 167 16.07 56.01 -32.65
N GLU A 168 16.41 54.76 -32.98
CA GLU A 168 17.62 54.40 -33.74
C GLU A 168 17.63 55.08 -35.11
N ARG A 169 16.50 55.02 -35.84
CA ARG A 169 16.36 55.69 -37.13
C ARG A 169 16.53 57.21 -37.02
N LYS A 170 15.91 57.84 -36.01
CA LYS A 170 16.07 59.29 -35.77
C LYS A 170 17.51 59.66 -35.45
N LEU A 171 18.19 58.86 -34.62
CA LEU A 171 19.59 59.06 -34.26
C LEU A 171 20.51 58.95 -35.49
N GLU A 172 20.26 58.00 -36.39
CA GLU A 172 21.02 57.85 -37.63
C GLU A 172 20.86 59.05 -38.57
N ILE A 173 19.66 59.60 -38.67
CA ILE A 173 19.39 60.85 -39.41
C ILE A 173 20.14 62.04 -38.78
N LEU A 174 20.17 62.14 -37.45
CA LEU A 174 20.89 63.23 -36.77
C LEU A 174 22.42 63.11 -36.96
N LYS A 175 22.96 61.89 -36.87
CA LYS A 175 24.39 61.63 -37.10
C LYS A 175 24.82 62.00 -38.52
N SER A 176 24.01 61.66 -39.53
CA SER A 176 24.29 62.02 -40.93
C SER A 176 24.21 63.52 -41.22
N LYS A 177 23.38 64.27 -40.49
CA LYS A 177 23.34 65.74 -40.57
C LYS A 177 24.51 66.44 -39.88
N SER A 178 25.09 65.83 -38.85
CA SER A 178 26.22 66.38 -38.08
C SER A 178 27.59 66.16 -38.74
N THR A 179 27.65 65.38 -39.82
CA THR A 179 28.90 65.01 -40.52
C THR A 179 29.21 65.86 -41.75
N TYR A 180 28.45 66.95 -41.97
CA TYR A 180 28.71 67.99 -42.99
C TYR A 180 29.13 69.31 -42.35
#